data_AF-A0A8D8GPY5-F1
#
_entry.id   AF-A0A8D8GPY5-F1
#
_cell.length_a   1.000
_cell.length_b   1.000
_cell.length_c   1.000
_cell.angle_alpha   90.00
_cell.angle_beta   90.00
_cell.angle_gamma   90.00
#
_symmetry.space_group_name_H-M   'P 1'
#
loop_
_entity.id
_entity.type
_entity.pdbx_description
1 polymer ?
#
loop_
_entity_poly.entity_id
_entity_poly.type
_entity_poly.pdbx_seq_one_letter_code
_entity_poly.pdbx_strand_id
1 'polypeptide(L)'
;MNAAENASAAGGDAEFVCSERIKFRKFRSQNIVHRLQNRALGLRSYSVREFYQNILPGTTVVNVEKPPCYLRKFSPDGRYLIAFSSDQASLEIYRYMGCSAAGDLFQDWGDSELVSNDGTGGKSYQIRSQIFEKLFKLKHVVNMDNNEKQLNRECSLFTNDCRFVIVGSALFIPEENRPHFYELYTNNEAIKPTASCPLEDYTLYIIDLHNGRISDSKDFKVDKIVLSHNQGLYLFNETLAILSIQHQNIHIYSIAEGTFILERMIGRFCCPDEGFLYSLGTMGGRAGINSNLRAFREPTINSLK
;
A
#
# COMPACT_ATOMS: atom_id res chain seq x y z
N MET A 1 32.60 39.72 -49.34
CA MET A 1 31.35 39.52 -50.09
C MET A 1 31.07 38.02 -50.14
N ASN A 2 29.81 37.69 -49.89
CA ASN A 2 29.25 36.37 -49.62
C ASN A 2 29.68 35.25 -50.58
N ALA A 3 29.80 34.04 -50.06
CA ALA A 3 28.85 32.97 -50.36
C ALA A 3 29.08 31.79 -49.40
N ALA A 4 28.04 31.48 -48.66
CA ALA A 4 27.86 30.21 -47.97
C ALA A 4 27.53 29.13 -49.00
N GLU A 5 27.95 27.88 -48.77
CA GLU A 5 27.08 26.71 -48.97
C GLU A 5 27.67 25.43 -48.36
N ASN A 6 26.86 24.82 -47.49
CA ASN A 6 26.66 23.40 -47.22
C ASN A 6 27.86 22.48 -46.97
N ALA A 7 28.01 22.09 -45.69
CA ALA A 7 28.45 20.75 -45.33
C ALA A 7 27.40 20.09 -44.43
N SER A 8 26.97 18.93 -44.89
CA SER A 8 25.91 18.07 -44.41
C SER A 8 26.17 17.41 -43.07
N ALA A 9 25.07 17.01 -42.45
CA ALA A 9 24.95 16.13 -41.31
C ALA A 9 25.96 14.95 -41.30
N ALA A 10 26.63 14.81 -40.16
CA ALA A 10 26.98 13.52 -39.60
C ALA A 10 26.67 13.60 -38.11
N GLY A 11 25.54 12.98 -37.73
CA GLY A 11 25.17 12.80 -36.33
C GLY A 11 26.25 11.98 -35.66
N GLY A 12 27.03 12.63 -34.81
CA GLY A 12 27.95 11.94 -33.92
C GLY A 12 27.13 11.21 -32.86
N ASP A 13 27.34 9.90 -32.77
CA ASP A 13 26.96 9.10 -31.62
C ASP A 13 27.60 9.71 -30.37
N ALA A 14 26.86 10.58 -29.69
CA ALA A 14 27.24 11.06 -28.38
C ALA A 14 27.05 9.89 -27.40
N GLU A 15 28.08 9.07 -27.25
CA GLU A 15 28.21 8.19 -26.09
C GLU A 15 27.95 9.04 -24.84
N PHE A 16 26.87 8.71 -24.12
CA PHE A 16 26.60 9.24 -22.80
C PHE A 16 27.64 8.69 -21.82
N VAL A 17 28.88 9.17 -21.93
CA VAL A 17 29.92 8.91 -20.95
C VAL A 17 29.58 9.74 -19.73
N CYS A 18 29.05 9.09 -18.69
CA CYS A 18 28.78 9.72 -17.41
C CYS A 18 30.11 10.21 -16.80
N SER A 19 30.47 11.46 -17.09
CA SER A 19 31.69 12.12 -16.61
C SER A 19 31.57 12.62 -15.16
N GLU A 20 30.43 12.39 -14.52
CA GLU A 20 30.22 12.73 -13.12
C GLU A 20 31.06 11.79 -12.24
N ARG A 21 32.17 12.32 -11.71
CA ARG A 21 32.92 11.63 -10.64
C ARG A 21 31.95 11.29 -9.51
N ILE A 22 31.87 10.00 -9.17
CA ILE A 22 31.08 9.50 -8.04
C ILE A 22 31.47 10.31 -6.78
N LYS A 23 30.62 11.26 -6.40
CA LYS A 23 30.78 12.01 -5.15
C LYS A 23 30.31 11.11 -4.03
N PHE A 24 31.25 10.45 -3.36
CA PHE A 24 30.94 9.71 -2.15
C PHE A 24 30.30 10.66 -1.13
N ARG A 25 29.04 10.39 -0.80
CA ARG A 25 28.32 11.15 0.24
C ARG A 25 29.08 10.94 1.55
N LYS A 26 29.51 12.02 2.20
CA LYS A 26 30.10 11.93 3.55
C LYS A 26 29.02 11.43 4.50
N PHE A 27 29.14 10.18 4.94
CA PHE A 27 28.26 9.64 5.97
C PHE A 27 28.56 10.31 7.31
N ARG A 28 27.51 10.59 8.08
CA ARG A 28 27.66 11.08 9.45
C ARG A 28 28.20 9.95 10.32
N SER A 29 28.95 10.31 11.37
CA SER A 29 29.43 9.35 12.36
C SER A 29 28.25 8.58 12.96
N GLN A 30 28.32 7.25 12.89
CA GLN A 30 27.35 6.35 13.52
C GLN A 30 27.79 5.94 14.94
N ASN A 31 28.92 6.45 15.42
CA ASN A 31 29.43 6.14 16.76
C ASN A 31 28.45 6.63 17.84
N ILE A 32 28.14 5.74 18.80
CA ILE A 32 27.22 6.02 19.91
C ILE A 32 27.63 7.24 20.75
N VAL A 33 28.94 7.45 20.96
CA VAL A 33 29.47 8.60 21.71
C VAL A 33 29.16 9.91 20.98
N HIS A 34 29.37 9.94 19.66
CA HIS A 34 29.06 11.13 18.84
C HIS A 34 27.55 11.40 18.82
N ARG A 35 26.71 10.35 18.72
CA ARG A 35 25.25 10.50 18.77
C ARG A 35 24.75 10.95 20.15
N LEU A 36 25.37 10.48 21.24
CA LEU A 36 25.06 10.90 22.61
C LEU A 36 25.40 12.37 22.84
N GLN A 37 26.59 12.82 22.40
CA GLN A 37 26.99 14.22 22.47
C GLN A 37 26.04 15.11 21.66
N ASN A 38 25.70 14.72 20.43
CA ASN A 38 24.75 15.46 19.60
C ASN A 38 23.34 15.52 20.22
N ARG A 39 22.93 14.46 20.93
CA ARG A 39 21.68 14.44 21.70
C ARG A 39 21.75 15.40 22.88
N ALA A 40 22.84 15.37 23.65
CA ALA A 40 23.02 16.22 24.83
C ALA A 40 23.04 17.72 24.47
N LEU A 41 23.59 18.07 23.31
CA LEU A 41 23.60 19.43 22.79
C LEU A 41 22.22 19.90 22.28
N GLY A 42 21.21 19.03 22.23
CA GLY A 42 19.83 19.38 21.85
C GLY A 42 19.67 19.87 20.41
N LEU A 43 20.70 19.73 19.57
CA LEU A 43 20.80 20.44 18.29
C LEU A 43 19.70 20.07 17.29
N ARG A 44 19.07 18.88 17.40
CA ARG A 44 17.96 18.43 16.55
C ARG A 44 17.07 17.37 17.24
N SER A 45 15.75 17.50 17.15
CA SER A 45 14.82 16.45 17.65
C SER A 45 15.03 15.09 16.96
N TYR A 46 15.43 15.08 15.68
CA TYR A 46 15.77 13.86 14.94
C TYR A 46 17.06 13.16 15.42
N SER A 47 18.00 13.88 16.07
CA SER A 47 19.25 13.25 16.56
C SER A 47 18.99 12.26 17.69
N VAL A 48 17.89 12.46 18.42
CA VAL A 48 17.42 11.56 19.48
C VAL A 48 17.00 10.21 18.89
N ARG A 49 16.29 10.18 17.76
CA ARG A 49 15.87 8.93 17.10
C ARG A 49 17.04 8.17 16.48
N GLU A 50 17.99 8.89 15.87
CA GLU A 50 19.23 8.29 15.36
C GLU A 50 20.02 7.62 16.49
N PHE A 51 20.11 8.25 17.66
CA PHE A 51 20.80 7.66 18.82
C PHE A 51 20.23 6.29 19.22
N TYR A 52 18.91 6.13 19.21
CA TYR A 52 18.26 4.87 19.57
C TYR A 52 18.48 3.72 18.57
N GLN A 53 19.03 3.97 17.36
CA GLN A 53 19.47 2.89 16.47
C GLN A 53 20.69 2.13 17.00
N ASN A 54 21.45 2.75 17.92
CA ASN A 54 22.64 2.15 18.52
C ASN A 54 22.36 1.52 19.90
N ILE A 55 21.11 1.55 20.35
CA ILE A 55 20.70 1.03 21.65
C ILE A 55 19.75 -0.13 21.43
N LEU A 56 20.01 -1.22 22.13
CA LEU A 56 19.13 -2.37 22.18
C LEU A 56 18.01 -2.11 23.21
N PRO A 57 16.78 -2.59 22.96
CA PRO A 57 15.74 -2.59 24.00
C PRO A 57 16.26 -3.30 25.26
N GLY A 58 16.11 -2.68 26.43
CA GLY A 58 16.59 -3.25 27.69
C GLY A 58 15.68 -4.35 28.26
N THR A 59 14.44 -4.46 27.79
CA THR A 59 13.50 -5.47 28.26
C THR A 59 12.54 -5.87 27.14
N THR A 60 12.24 -7.16 27.03
CA THR A 60 11.26 -7.73 26.09
C THR A 60 10.11 -8.36 26.87
N VAL A 61 8.88 -7.99 26.54
CA VAL A 61 7.68 -8.64 27.10
C VAL A 61 7.07 -9.54 26.04
N VAL A 62 6.92 -10.82 26.36
CA VAL A 62 6.36 -11.82 25.44
C VAL A 62 4.94 -12.22 25.84
N ASN A 63 4.14 -12.65 24.84
CA ASN A 63 2.74 -13.05 25.00
C ASN A 63 1.91 -12.01 25.77
N VAL A 64 2.06 -10.74 25.37
CA VAL A 64 1.28 -9.61 25.87
C VAL A 64 -0.20 -9.86 25.58
N GLU A 65 -1.05 -9.61 26.57
CA GLU A 65 -2.50 -9.68 26.36
C GLU A 65 -2.93 -8.47 25.53
N LYS A 66 -3.71 -8.72 24.49
CA LYS A 66 -4.18 -7.71 23.55
C LYS A 66 -5.66 -7.92 23.24
N PRO A 67 -6.37 -6.87 22.78
CA PRO A 67 -7.73 -7.01 22.27
C PRO A 67 -7.84 -8.06 21.14
N PRO A 68 -9.05 -8.59 20.89
CA PRO A 68 -9.31 -9.52 19.80
C PRO A 68 -9.25 -8.82 18.43
N CYS A 69 -8.05 -8.45 18.01
CA CYS A 69 -7.76 -7.81 16.73
C CYS A 69 -6.45 -8.31 16.12
N TYR A 70 -6.27 -8.09 14.83
CA TYR A 70 -5.05 -8.40 14.08
C TYR A 70 -4.21 -7.14 13.95
N LEU A 71 -3.22 -7.00 14.83
CA LEU A 71 -2.24 -5.92 14.76
C LEU A 71 -1.48 -6.01 13.43
N ARG A 72 -1.37 -4.90 12.70
CA ARG A 72 -0.77 -4.89 11.37
C ARG A 72 0.56 -4.14 11.32
N LYS A 73 0.52 -2.81 11.40
CA LYS A 73 1.70 -1.98 11.13
C LYS A 73 1.59 -0.62 11.81
N PHE A 74 2.73 -0.03 12.14
CA PHE A 74 2.81 1.37 12.50
C PHE A 74 2.70 2.26 11.26
N SER A 75 2.00 3.39 11.43
CA SER A 75 2.16 4.55 10.55
C SER A 75 3.65 4.94 10.41
N PRO A 76 4.09 5.46 9.26
CA PRO A 76 5.51 5.72 9.02
C PRO A 76 6.12 6.76 9.99
N ASP A 77 5.32 7.64 10.58
CA ASP A 77 5.75 8.60 11.60
C ASP A 77 5.84 7.99 13.02
N GLY A 78 5.27 6.80 13.21
CA GLY A 78 5.23 6.02 14.45
C GLY A 78 4.15 6.46 15.45
N ARG A 79 3.20 7.33 15.07
CA ARG A 79 2.19 7.86 16.00
C ARG A 79 1.00 6.92 16.21
N TYR A 80 0.65 6.19 15.15
CA TYR A 80 -0.48 5.28 15.12
C TYR A 80 -0.05 3.85 14.81
N LEU A 81 -0.70 2.88 15.47
CA LEU A 81 -0.67 1.46 15.15
C LEU A 81 -2.06 1.09 14.62
N ILE A 82 -2.12 0.52 13.42
CA ILE A 82 -3.38 0.02 12.85
C ILE A 82 -3.55 -1.46 13.18
N ALA A 83 -4.81 -1.85 13.38
CA ALA A 83 -5.23 -3.24 13.54
C ALA A 83 -6.55 -3.48 12.82
N PHE A 84 -6.79 -4.71 12.41
CA PHE A 84 -8.07 -5.13 11.86
C PHE A 84 -8.87 -5.83 12.95
N SER A 85 -10.16 -5.55 13.06
CA SER A 85 -11.03 -6.26 14.00
C SER A 85 -11.04 -7.78 13.73
N SER A 86 -11.41 -8.59 14.73
CA SER A 86 -11.42 -10.05 14.59
C SER A 86 -12.29 -10.55 13.43
N ASP A 87 -13.40 -9.85 13.19
CA ASP A 87 -14.37 -10.10 12.12
C ASP A 87 -13.97 -9.52 10.75
N GLN A 88 -12.85 -8.77 10.66
CA GLN A 88 -12.39 -8.09 9.44
C GLN A 88 -13.37 -7.05 8.88
N ALA A 89 -14.31 -6.55 9.69
CA ALA A 89 -15.30 -5.54 9.25
C ALA A 89 -14.83 -4.09 9.48
N SER A 90 -13.85 -3.88 10.37
CA SER A 90 -13.41 -2.55 10.77
C SER A 90 -11.89 -2.43 10.93
N LEU A 91 -11.41 -1.20 10.76
CA LEU A 91 -10.04 -0.80 11.04
C LEU A 91 -9.97 -0.08 12.38
N GLU A 92 -9.24 -0.66 13.32
CA GLU A 92 -8.94 -0.06 14.63
C GLU A 92 -7.63 0.75 14.55
N ILE A 93 -7.68 2.00 15.00
CA ILE A 93 -6.55 2.92 15.00
C ILE A 93 -6.16 3.21 16.45
N TYR A 94 -5.00 2.71 16.85
CA TYR A 94 -4.43 2.94 18.17
C TYR A 94 -3.41 4.06 18.14
N ARG A 95 -3.51 5.00 19.08
CA ARG A 95 -2.47 6.00 19.33
C ARG A 95 -1.37 5.40 20.20
N TYR A 96 -0.13 5.50 19.75
CA TYR A 96 1.03 5.11 20.53
C TYR A 96 1.39 6.20 21.55
N MET A 97 1.50 5.80 22.82
CA MET A 97 1.75 6.70 23.96
C MET A 97 3.23 6.80 24.35
N GLY A 98 4.10 5.99 23.74
CA GLY A 98 5.52 5.92 24.08
C GLY A 98 5.83 4.94 25.21
N CYS A 99 7.08 4.44 25.25
CA CYS A 99 7.51 3.47 26.26
C CYS A 99 7.39 3.98 27.70
N SER A 100 7.54 5.29 27.91
CA SER A 100 7.41 5.90 29.24
C SER A 100 6.02 5.73 29.85
N ALA A 101 4.97 5.57 29.03
CA ALA A 101 3.60 5.35 29.50
C ALA A 101 3.43 4.03 30.27
N ALA A 102 4.32 3.06 30.04
CA ALA A 102 4.35 1.79 30.76
C ALA A 102 5.44 1.75 31.86
N GLY A 103 6.17 2.84 32.08
CA GLY A 103 7.30 2.88 33.03
C GLY A 103 6.93 2.47 34.45
N ASP A 104 5.73 2.86 34.90
CA ASP A 104 5.20 2.54 36.23
C ASP A 104 5.09 1.02 36.47
N LEU A 105 4.86 0.23 35.42
CA LEU A 105 4.76 -1.23 35.53
C LEU A 105 6.10 -1.89 35.88
N PHE A 106 7.22 -1.21 35.61
CA PHE A 106 8.58 -1.73 35.74
C PHE A 106 9.36 -1.18 36.94
N GLN A 107 8.79 -0.32 37.79
CA GLN A 107 9.51 0.30 38.92
C GLN A 107 10.15 -0.73 39.87
N ASP A 108 9.46 -1.85 40.12
CA ASP A 108 9.95 -2.94 40.97
C ASP A 108 10.37 -4.18 40.16
N TRP A 109 10.49 -4.04 38.83
CA TRP A 109 10.95 -5.13 37.99
C TRP A 109 12.46 -5.22 38.14
N GLY A 110 12.97 -6.41 38.49
CA GLY A 110 14.42 -6.63 38.56
C GLY A 110 15.08 -6.47 37.18
N ASP A 111 16.40 -6.51 37.13
CA ASP A 111 17.21 -6.38 35.90
C ASP A 111 17.06 -7.55 34.89
N SER A 112 15.92 -8.26 34.91
CA SER A 112 15.62 -9.30 33.92
C SER A 112 15.26 -8.66 32.58
N GLU A 113 16.03 -8.98 31.55
CA GLU A 113 15.82 -8.56 30.16
C GLU A 113 14.54 -9.16 29.53
N LEU A 114 13.93 -10.17 30.15
CA LEU A 114 12.76 -10.88 29.63
C LEU A 114 11.63 -10.94 30.65
N VAL A 115 10.42 -10.57 30.23
CA VAL A 115 9.16 -10.77 30.95
C VAL A 115 8.34 -11.84 30.23
N SER A 116 8.38 -13.07 30.76
CA SER A 116 7.67 -14.24 30.24
C SER A 116 6.62 -14.76 31.21
N ASN A 117 5.70 -15.60 30.72
CA ASN A 117 4.73 -16.25 31.60
C ASN A 117 5.48 -17.18 32.56
N ASP A 118 5.45 -16.85 33.85
CA ASP A 118 6.07 -17.63 34.92
C ASP A 118 5.05 -18.57 35.60
N GLY A 119 3.78 -18.53 35.19
CA GLY A 119 2.71 -19.33 35.78
C GLY A 119 2.33 -18.92 37.21
N THR A 120 2.94 -17.89 37.77
CA THR A 120 2.77 -17.52 39.18
C THR A 120 1.67 -16.48 39.41
N GLY A 121 1.11 -15.92 38.32
CA GLY A 121 0.12 -14.83 38.40
C GLY A 121 0.67 -13.54 39.04
N GLY A 122 1.98 -13.46 39.26
CA GLY A 122 2.64 -12.36 39.95
C GLY A 122 2.87 -11.12 39.08
N LYS A 123 3.95 -10.39 39.34
CA LYS A 123 4.29 -9.13 38.64
C LYS A 123 4.39 -9.30 37.12
N SER A 124 4.91 -10.44 36.65
CA SER A 124 4.99 -10.74 35.21
C SER A 124 3.61 -10.72 34.54
N TYR A 125 2.61 -11.36 35.15
CA TYR A 125 1.23 -11.35 34.67
C TYR A 125 0.64 -9.94 34.65
N GLN A 126 0.89 -9.14 35.70
CA GLN A 126 0.43 -7.74 35.77
C GLN A 126 1.01 -6.89 34.63
N ILE A 127 2.31 -7.04 34.34
CA ILE A 127 2.96 -6.33 33.23
C ILE A 127 2.32 -6.76 31.90
N ARG A 128 2.23 -8.07 31.64
CA ARG A 128 1.72 -8.62 30.37
C ARG A 128 0.26 -8.27 30.08
N SER A 129 -0.58 -8.18 31.11
CA SER A 129 -2.00 -7.84 30.98
C SER A 129 -2.25 -6.35 30.73
N GLN A 130 -1.41 -5.46 31.28
CA GLN A 130 -1.64 -4.01 31.24
C GLN A 130 -0.80 -3.25 30.21
N ILE A 131 0.35 -3.81 29.80
CA ILE A 131 1.33 -3.08 28.98
C ILE A 131 0.75 -2.63 27.64
N PHE A 132 -0.11 -3.43 27.01
CA PHE A 132 -0.72 -3.07 25.73
C PHE A 132 -1.57 -1.81 25.87
N GLU A 133 -2.49 -1.78 26.83
CA GLU A 133 -3.39 -0.64 27.04
C GLU A 133 -2.65 0.63 27.51
N LYS A 134 -1.50 0.49 28.16
CA LYS A 134 -0.65 1.63 28.54
C LYS A 134 0.07 2.22 27.34
N LEU A 135 0.61 1.37 26.46
CA LEU A 135 1.35 1.79 25.27
C LEU A 135 0.44 2.24 24.13
N PHE A 136 -0.75 1.64 24.01
CA PHE A 136 -1.67 1.83 22.90
C PHE A 136 -3.06 2.18 23.41
N LYS A 137 -3.53 3.38 23.05
CA LYS A 137 -4.90 3.80 23.32
C LYS A 137 -5.72 3.76 22.04
N LEU A 138 -6.80 3.00 22.06
CA LEU A 138 -7.76 2.98 20.94
C LEU A 138 -8.28 4.41 20.73
N LYS A 139 -8.07 4.94 19.53
CA LYS A 139 -8.45 6.31 19.18
C LYS A 139 -9.68 6.33 18.27
N HIS A 140 -9.69 5.47 17.26
CA HIS A 140 -10.79 5.37 16.30
C HIS A 140 -11.05 3.91 15.92
N VAL A 141 -12.32 3.63 15.58
CA VAL A 141 -12.75 2.40 14.92
C VAL A 141 -13.49 2.83 13.67
N VAL A 142 -12.97 2.44 12.50
CA VAL A 142 -13.54 2.80 11.21
C VAL A 142 -14.22 1.58 10.64
N ASN A 143 -15.56 1.60 10.62
CA ASN A 143 -16.36 0.52 10.03
C ASN A 143 -16.46 0.73 8.52
N MET A 144 -16.37 -0.35 7.75
CA MET A 144 -16.58 -0.29 6.30
C MET A 144 -18.08 -0.27 6.00
N ASP A 145 -18.48 0.40 4.92
CA ASP A 145 -19.89 0.62 4.58
C ASP A 145 -20.66 -0.68 4.22
N ASN A 146 -19.95 -1.76 3.86
CA ASN A 146 -20.55 -3.03 3.47
C ASN A 146 -20.03 -4.17 4.34
N ASN A 147 -20.90 -4.68 5.23
CA ASN A 147 -20.60 -5.77 6.17
C ASN A 147 -20.32 -7.12 5.48
N GLU A 148 -20.65 -7.28 4.19
CA GLU A 148 -20.37 -8.51 3.45
C GLU A 148 -18.90 -8.58 3.01
N LYS A 149 -18.25 -7.43 2.81
CA LYS A 149 -16.86 -7.33 2.38
C LYS A 149 -15.93 -7.52 3.58
N GLN A 150 -14.97 -8.43 3.47
CA GLN A 150 -13.95 -8.63 4.49
C GLN A 150 -12.68 -7.86 4.15
N LEU A 151 -12.18 -7.07 5.10
CA LEU A 151 -10.88 -6.41 4.97
C LEU A 151 -9.75 -7.45 4.92
N ASN A 152 -8.86 -7.31 3.95
CA ASN A 152 -7.66 -8.12 3.89
C ASN A 152 -6.64 -7.60 4.92
N ARG A 153 -6.37 -8.42 5.94
CA ARG A 153 -5.47 -8.09 7.07
C ARG A 153 -4.03 -7.80 6.65
N GLU A 154 -3.64 -8.20 5.45
CA GLU A 154 -2.29 -8.00 4.91
C GLU A 154 -2.21 -6.82 3.93
N CYS A 155 -3.34 -6.20 3.60
CA CYS A 155 -3.41 -5.08 2.70
C CYS A 155 -3.36 -3.76 3.46
N SER A 156 -2.21 -3.08 3.43
CA SER A 156 -2.03 -1.78 4.07
C SER A 156 -0.90 -1.00 3.41
N LEU A 157 -1.20 0.15 2.82
CA LEU A 157 -0.24 1.09 2.24
C LEU A 157 -0.43 2.47 2.87
N PHE A 158 0.65 3.15 3.24
CA PHE A 158 0.58 4.48 3.85
C PHE A 158 1.05 5.54 2.86
N THR A 159 0.35 6.67 2.83
CA THR A 159 0.80 7.85 2.09
C THR A 159 2.04 8.46 2.75
N ASN A 160 2.84 9.18 1.96
CA ASN A 160 4.10 9.79 2.43
C ASN A 160 3.90 10.79 3.57
N ASP A 161 2.77 11.50 3.58
CA ASP A 161 2.40 12.47 4.61
C ASP A 161 1.95 11.80 5.93
N CYS A 162 1.90 10.46 5.98
CA CYS A 162 1.47 9.64 7.12
C CYS A 162 0.03 9.92 7.59
N ARG A 163 -0.77 10.65 6.80
CA ARG A 163 -2.14 11.02 7.16
C ARG A 163 -3.13 9.95 6.78
N PHE A 164 -2.90 9.28 5.64
CA PHE A 164 -3.84 8.32 5.09
C PHE A 164 -3.26 6.90 5.05
N VAL A 165 -4.15 5.93 5.18
CA VAL A 165 -3.86 4.52 4.94
C VAL A 165 -4.83 3.97 3.90
N ILE A 166 -4.31 3.19 2.96
CA ILE A 166 -5.07 2.47 1.96
C ILE A 166 -5.18 1.03 2.40
N VAL A 167 -6.40 0.54 2.51
CA VAL A 167 -6.73 -0.86 2.84
C VAL A 167 -7.65 -1.43 1.78
N GLY A 168 -7.59 -2.74 1.57
CA GLY A 168 -8.42 -3.42 0.60
C GLY A 168 -9.37 -4.40 1.29
N SER A 169 -10.59 -4.49 0.79
CA SER A 169 -11.54 -5.56 1.11
C SER A 169 -11.83 -6.39 -0.12
N ALA A 170 -12.27 -7.62 0.11
CA ALA A 170 -12.72 -8.54 -0.92
C ALA A 170 -14.07 -9.17 -0.52
N LEU A 171 -14.91 -9.39 -1.52
CA LEU A 171 -16.14 -10.17 -1.42
C LEU A 171 -16.09 -11.28 -2.47
N PHE A 172 -16.14 -12.52 -2.00
CA PHE A 172 -16.18 -13.69 -2.86
C PHE A 172 -17.51 -13.75 -3.62
N ILE A 173 -17.46 -14.01 -4.93
CA ILE A 173 -18.65 -14.17 -5.76
C ILE A 173 -18.97 -15.67 -5.87
N PRO A 174 -20.10 -16.16 -5.31
CA PRO A 174 -20.52 -17.55 -5.43
C PRO A 174 -20.77 -17.94 -6.89
N GLU A 175 -20.56 -19.21 -7.22
CA GLU A 175 -20.76 -19.72 -8.59
C GLU A 175 -22.22 -19.63 -9.06
N GLU A 176 -23.18 -19.63 -8.14
CA GLU A 176 -24.60 -19.41 -8.40
C GLU A 176 -24.90 -17.99 -8.89
N ASN A 177 -24.11 -17.01 -8.43
CA ASN A 177 -24.21 -15.59 -8.80
C ASN A 177 -23.15 -15.23 -9.85
N ARG A 178 -22.90 -16.13 -10.80
CA ARG A 178 -21.87 -15.89 -11.81
C ARG A 178 -22.24 -14.67 -12.67
N PRO A 179 -21.35 -13.66 -12.77
CA PRO A 179 -21.61 -12.45 -13.53
C PRO A 179 -21.80 -12.76 -15.02
N HIS A 180 -22.50 -11.87 -15.71
CA HIS A 180 -22.80 -12.06 -17.12
C HIS A 180 -21.53 -12.01 -17.98
N PHE A 181 -21.59 -12.62 -19.17
CA PHE A 181 -20.44 -12.74 -20.06
C PHE A 181 -19.74 -11.39 -20.33
N TYR A 182 -20.51 -10.33 -20.58
CA TYR A 182 -19.96 -9.00 -20.89
C TYR A 182 -19.45 -8.23 -19.67
N GLU A 183 -19.79 -8.67 -18.45
CA GLU A 183 -19.21 -8.14 -17.22
C GLU A 183 -17.86 -8.78 -16.92
N LEU A 184 -17.73 -10.07 -17.27
CA LEU A 184 -16.51 -10.85 -17.04
C LEU A 184 -15.40 -10.59 -18.06
N TYR A 185 -15.79 -10.39 -19.31
CA TYR A 185 -14.88 -10.24 -20.44
C TYR A 185 -15.09 -8.84 -21.03
N THR A 186 -14.42 -7.85 -20.46
CA THR A 186 -14.52 -6.45 -20.89
C THR A 186 -13.59 -6.12 -22.06
N ASN A 187 -12.60 -6.98 -22.32
CA ASN A 187 -11.66 -6.87 -23.44
C ASN A 187 -11.27 -8.27 -23.96
N ASN A 188 -10.49 -8.32 -25.04
CA ASN A 188 -10.03 -9.57 -25.67
C ASN A 188 -8.96 -10.29 -24.86
N GLU A 189 -8.28 -9.56 -23.97
CA GLU A 189 -7.16 -10.00 -23.16
C GLU A 189 -7.62 -10.61 -21.82
N ALA A 190 -8.91 -10.48 -21.49
CA ALA A 190 -9.46 -10.92 -20.22
C ALA A 190 -9.25 -12.43 -20.02
N ILE A 191 -8.73 -12.78 -18.84
CA ILE A 191 -8.40 -14.17 -18.50
C ILE A 191 -9.69 -14.92 -18.15
N LYS A 192 -9.78 -16.21 -18.48
CA LYS A 192 -10.91 -17.02 -18.01
C LYS A 192 -10.71 -17.38 -16.53
N PRO A 193 -11.68 -17.10 -15.64
CA PRO A 193 -11.60 -17.50 -14.25
C PRO A 193 -11.53 -19.02 -14.12
N THR A 194 -10.65 -19.49 -13.25
CA THR A 194 -10.47 -20.91 -12.92
C THR A 194 -10.78 -21.12 -11.44
N ALA A 195 -10.99 -22.38 -11.02
CA ALA A 195 -11.19 -22.70 -9.60
C ALA A 195 -10.01 -22.26 -8.71
N SER A 196 -8.79 -22.22 -9.26
CA SER A 196 -7.60 -21.69 -8.60
C SER A 196 -7.55 -20.16 -8.52
N CYS A 197 -8.38 -19.46 -9.29
CA CYS A 197 -8.41 -18.01 -9.41
C CYS A 197 -9.87 -17.52 -9.47
N PRO A 198 -10.60 -17.60 -8.34
CA PRO A 198 -11.99 -17.17 -8.28
C PRO A 198 -12.10 -15.65 -8.42
N LEU A 199 -13.28 -15.23 -8.90
CA LEU A 199 -13.65 -13.83 -9.04
C LEU A 199 -14.09 -13.26 -7.70
N GLU A 200 -13.67 -12.04 -7.43
CA GLU A 200 -14.04 -11.31 -6.22
C GLU A 200 -14.38 -9.87 -6.59
N ASP A 201 -15.28 -9.27 -5.81
CA ASP A 201 -15.50 -7.84 -5.82
C ASP A 201 -14.57 -7.21 -4.78
N TYR A 202 -13.66 -6.36 -5.23
CA TYR A 202 -12.72 -5.66 -4.36
C TYR A 202 -13.17 -4.23 -4.11
N THR A 203 -12.87 -3.72 -2.93
CA THR A 203 -12.93 -2.28 -2.66
C THR A 203 -11.63 -1.84 -2.02
N LEU A 204 -11.03 -0.77 -2.54
CA LEU A 204 -9.96 -0.07 -1.86
C LEU A 204 -10.54 1.12 -1.12
N TYR A 205 -10.19 1.28 0.15
CA TYR A 205 -10.57 2.42 0.96
C TYR A 205 -9.32 3.22 1.29
N ILE A 206 -9.43 4.54 1.23
CA ILE A 206 -8.45 5.45 1.80
C ILE A 206 -9.03 6.06 3.07
N ILE A 207 -8.34 5.87 4.19
CA ILE A 207 -8.82 6.18 5.54
C ILE A 207 -7.92 7.25 6.13
N ASP A 208 -8.53 8.32 6.65
CA ASP A 208 -7.85 9.38 7.38
C ASP A 208 -7.55 8.91 8.81
N LEU A 209 -6.27 8.73 9.13
CA LEU A 209 -5.81 8.27 10.45
C LEU A 209 -6.02 9.31 11.55
N HIS A 210 -6.09 10.60 11.19
CA HIS A 210 -6.24 11.69 12.15
C HIS A 210 -7.69 11.82 12.61
N ASN A 211 -8.63 11.72 11.67
CA ASN A 211 -10.05 11.91 11.92
C ASN A 211 -10.82 10.58 12.11
N GLY A 212 -10.23 9.45 11.71
CA GLY A 212 -10.85 8.13 11.85
C GLY A 212 -12.06 7.96 10.95
N ARG A 213 -11.96 8.37 9.68
CA ARG A 213 -13.06 8.28 8.69
C ARG A 213 -12.55 7.79 7.35
N ILE A 214 -13.42 7.13 6.60
CA ILE A 214 -13.20 6.83 5.19
C ILE A 214 -13.22 8.16 4.43
N SER A 215 -12.16 8.43 3.68
CA SER A 215 -12.01 9.64 2.88
C SER A 215 -12.53 9.43 1.47
N ASP A 216 -12.24 8.27 0.88
CA ASP A 216 -12.73 7.86 -0.44
C ASP A 216 -12.66 6.32 -0.57
N SER A 217 -13.36 5.78 -1.57
CA SER A 217 -13.36 4.34 -1.86
C SER A 217 -13.45 4.07 -3.36
N LYS A 218 -12.85 2.95 -3.79
CA LYS A 218 -12.89 2.53 -5.19
C LYS A 218 -13.21 1.05 -5.32
N ASP A 219 -14.31 0.76 -6.00
CA ASP A 219 -14.77 -0.59 -6.29
C ASP A 219 -14.17 -1.13 -7.60
N PHE A 220 -13.77 -2.40 -7.57
CA PHE A 220 -13.36 -3.21 -8.70
C PHE A 220 -14.21 -4.48 -8.70
N LYS A 221 -15.13 -4.58 -9.66
CA LYS A 221 -16.06 -5.70 -9.74
C LYS A 221 -15.51 -6.80 -10.62
N VAL A 222 -15.84 -8.05 -10.28
CA VAL A 222 -15.57 -9.22 -11.13
C VAL A 222 -14.09 -9.26 -11.55
N ASP A 223 -13.18 -9.05 -10.60
CA ASP A 223 -11.75 -8.93 -10.88
C ASP A 223 -10.94 -9.98 -10.12
N LYS A 224 -9.63 -9.99 -10.37
CA LYS A 224 -8.62 -10.60 -9.53
C LYS A 224 -7.51 -9.60 -9.22
N ILE A 225 -7.53 -9.09 -7.99
CA ILE A 225 -6.51 -8.20 -7.43
C ILE A 225 -5.91 -8.87 -6.20
N VAL A 226 -4.60 -9.12 -6.22
CA VAL A 226 -3.93 -9.83 -5.11
C VAL A 226 -3.65 -8.85 -3.97
N LEU A 227 -4.58 -8.76 -3.02
CA LEU A 227 -4.44 -7.88 -1.85
C LEU A 227 -3.43 -8.40 -0.81
N SER A 228 -3.24 -9.73 -0.74
CA SER A 228 -2.31 -10.35 0.20
C SER A 228 -0.89 -9.84 0.00
N HIS A 229 -0.24 -9.49 1.10
CA HIS A 229 1.07 -8.82 1.12
C HIS A 229 1.19 -7.61 0.17
N ASN A 230 0.10 -6.93 -0.17
CA ASN A 230 0.04 -5.83 -1.15
C ASN A 230 0.56 -6.21 -2.57
N GLN A 231 0.58 -7.48 -2.97
CA GLN A 231 1.22 -7.89 -4.24
C GLN A 231 0.60 -7.29 -5.50
N GLY A 232 -0.68 -6.96 -5.45
CA GLY A 232 -1.42 -6.29 -6.53
C GLY A 232 -1.50 -4.77 -6.40
N LEU A 233 -0.93 -4.17 -5.35
CA LEU A 233 -1.03 -2.74 -5.06
C LEU A 233 0.34 -2.12 -4.78
N TYR A 234 0.70 -1.09 -5.54
CA TYR A 234 1.98 -0.40 -5.40
C TYR A 234 1.76 1.09 -5.24
N LEU A 235 2.16 1.63 -4.09
CA LEU A 235 2.13 3.07 -3.82
C LEU A 235 3.55 3.62 -3.84
N PHE A 236 3.80 4.57 -4.72
CA PHE A 236 5.04 5.33 -4.76
C PHE A 236 4.73 6.82 -4.79
N ASN A 237 5.15 7.54 -3.75
CA ASN A 237 4.74 8.92 -3.49
C ASN A 237 3.21 9.06 -3.43
N GLU A 238 2.63 9.69 -4.44
CA GLU A 238 1.19 9.91 -4.60
C GLU A 238 0.61 9.01 -5.69
N THR A 239 1.44 8.24 -6.40
CA THR A 239 0.98 7.36 -7.49
C THR A 239 0.72 5.96 -6.97
N LEU A 240 -0.52 5.51 -7.09
CA LEU A 240 -0.96 4.15 -6.80
C LEU A 240 -1.17 3.38 -8.11
N ALA A 241 -0.47 2.26 -8.26
CA ALA A 241 -0.70 1.30 -9.33
C ALA A 241 -1.44 0.06 -8.77
N ILE A 242 -2.48 -0.36 -9.48
CA ILE A 242 -3.33 -1.50 -9.12
C ILE A 242 -3.33 -2.48 -10.28
N LEU A 243 -2.90 -3.71 -10.03
CA LEU A 243 -2.86 -4.77 -11.03
C LEU A 243 -4.18 -5.56 -11.04
N SER A 244 -4.95 -5.37 -12.10
CA SER A 244 -6.13 -6.17 -12.45
C SER A 244 -5.70 -7.35 -13.31
N ILE A 245 -5.59 -8.53 -12.70
CA ILE A 245 -5.13 -9.75 -13.40
C ILE A 245 -6.24 -10.24 -14.34
N GLN A 246 -7.49 -10.22 -13.89
CA GLN A 246 -8.61 -10.72 -14.67
C GLN A 246 -8.79 -9.92 -15.97
N HIS A 247 -8.71 -8.60 -15.90
CA HIS A 247 -8.91 -7.72 -17.05
C HIS A 247 -7.59 -7.35 -17.77
N GLN A 248 -6.45 -7.92 -17.36
CA GLN A 248 -5.12 -7.61 -17.92
C GLN A 248 -4.83 -6.10 -17.99
N ASN A 249 -5.17 -5.38 -16.91
CA ASN A 249 -5.02 -3.93 -16.83
C ASN A 249 -4.23 -3.53 -15.57
N ILE A 250 -3.51 -2.42 -15.67
CA ILE A 250 -2.92 -1.71 -14.55
C ILE A 250 -3.63 -0.36 -14.45
N HIS A 251 -4.33 -0.14 -13.35
CA HIS A 251 -4.94 1.16 -13.06
C HIS A 251 -3.92 2.05 -12.37
N ILE A 252 -3.67 3.23 -12.92
CA ILE A 252 -2.80 4.23 -12.34
C ILE A 252 -3.67 5.33 -11.75
N TYR A 253 -3.63 5.44 -10.43
CA TYR A 253 -4.28 6.49 -9.67
C TYR A 253 -3.25 7.47 -9.12
N SER A 254 -3.61 8.74 -9.09
CA SER A 254 -2.97 9.76 -8.26
C SER A 254 -3.79 9.93 -6.97
N ILE A 255 -3.11 10.10 -5.84
CA ILE A 255 -3.73 10.31 -4.54
C ILE A 255 -3.54 11.77 -4.14
N ALA A 256 -4.64 12.51 -4.10
CA ALA A 256 -4.66 13.90 -3.65
C ALA A 256 -5.70 14.09 -2.55
N GLU A 257 -5.29 14.70 -1.43
CA GLU A 257 -6.16 15.00 -0.27
C GLU A 257 -7.06 13.83 0.18
N GLY A 258 -6.54 12.60 0.12
CA GLY A 258 -7.30 11.43 0.54
C GLY A 258 -8.34 10.95 -0.48
N THR A 259 -8.16 11.22 -1.76
CA THR A 259 -9.05 10.77 -2.85
C THR A 259 -8.29 10.02 -3.94
N PHE A 260 -8.96 9.09 -4.61
CA PHE A 260 -8.43 8.35 -5.75
C PHE A 260 -8.76 9.07 -7.07
N ILE A 261 -7.75 9.60 -7.75
CA ILE A 261 -7.90 10.25 -9.06
C ILE A 261 -7.36 9.28 -10.12
N LEU A 262 -8.23 8.72 -10.97
CA LEU A 262 -7.79 7.84 -12.05
C LEU A 262 -7.07 8.67 -13.12
N GLU A 263 -5.78 8.45 -13.30
CA GLU A 263 -4.97 9.13 -14.31
C GLU A 263 -5.03 8.39 -15.64
N ARG A 264 -4.83 7.07 -15.60
CA ARG A 264 -4.85 6.22 -16.80
C ARG A 264 -5.01 4.75 -16.46
N MET A 265 -5.37 3.97 -17.46
CA MET A 265 -5.36 2.51 -17.42
C MET A 265 -4.41 2.01 -18.51
N ILE A 266 -3.48 1.13 -18.12
CA ILE A 266 -2.51 0.51 -19.03
C ILE A 266 -2.97 -0.93 -19.22
N GLY A 267 -3.18 -1.36 -20.45
CA GLY A 267 -3.59 -2.74 -20.73
C GLY A 267 -3.31 -3.08 -22.18
N ARG A 268 -4.37 -3.42 -22.93
CA ARG A 268 -4.29 -3.58 -24.38
C ARG A 268 -3.61 -2.40 -25.08
N PHE A 269 -3.93 -1.19 -24.63
CA PHE A 269 -3.30 0.05 -25.10
C PHE A 269 -2.54 0.69 -23.93
N CYS A 270 -1.37 1.24 -24.22
CA CYS A 270 -0.55 1.92 -23.23
C CYS A 270 -0.84 3.42 -23.19
N CYS A 271 -1.27 3.98 -24.33
CA CYS A 271 -1.60 5.39 -24.47
C CYS A 271 -3.12 5.57 -24.71
N PRO A 272 -3.75 6.62 -24.15
CA PRO A 272 -5.20 6.84 -24.28
C PRO A 272 -5.68 6.92 -25.74
N ASP A 273 -4.88 7.52 -26.62
CA ASP A 273 -5.26 7.80 -28.01
C ASP A 273 -5.11 6.58 -28.94
N GLU A 274 -4.36 5.55 -28.53
CA GLU A 274 -4.11 4.35 -29.35
C GLU A 274 -5.39 3.59 -29.63
N GLY A 275 -6.32 3.53 -28.67
CA GLY A 275 -7.61 2.86 -28.87
C GLY A 275 -8.46 3.54 -29.95
N PHE A 276 -8.40 4.88 -30.02
CA PHE A 276 -9.06 5.66 -31.08
C PHE A 276 -8.40 5.43 -32.43
N LEU A 277 -7.07 5.53 -32.51
CA LEU A 277 -6.31 5.30 -33.74
C LEU A 277 -6.48 3.88 -34.27
N TYR A 278 -6.43 2.88 -33.39
CA TYR A 278 -6.69 1.48 -33.72
C TYR A 278 -8.11 1.30 -34.26
N SER A 279 -9.11 1.93 -33.63
CA SER A 279 -10.49 1.91 -34.12
C SER A 279 -10.62 2.55 -35.50
N LEU A 280 -9.93 3.67 -35.74
CA LEU A 280 -9.97 4.36 -37.04
C LEU A 280 -9.31 3.52 -38.15
N GLY A 281 -8.18 2.88 -37.87
CA GLY A 281 -7.45 2.03 -38.82
C GLY A 281 -8.15 0.70 -39.13
N THR A 282 -8.92 0.15 -38.19
CA THR A 282 -9.69 -1.10 -38.37
C THR A 282 -11.07 -0.88 -38.99
N MET A 283 -11.58 0.35 -39.00
CA MET A 283 -12.87 0.73 -39.62
C MET A 283 -12.79 0.99 -41.13
N GLY A 284 -11.68 0.63 -41.79
CA GLY A 284 -11.47 0.77 -43.25
C GLY A 284 -12.37 -0.11 -44.14
N GLY A 285 -13.69 -0.06 -43.97
CA GLY A 285 -14.65 -0.68 -44.91
C GLY A 285 -16.10 -0.84 -44.45
N ARG A 286 -16.49 -0.52 -43.20
CA ARG A 286 -17.90 -0.66 -42.76
C ARG A 286 -18.37 0.56 -41.98
N ALA A 287 -18.65 1.62 -42.73
CA ALA A 287 -19.36 2.79 -42.23
C ALA A 287 -20.78 2.43 -41.83
N GLY A 288 -21.02 2.35 -40.52
CA GLY A 288 -22.33 2.43 -39.91
C GLY A 288 -22.18 3.28 -38.65
N ILE A 289 -22.82 4.45 -38.64
CA ILE A 289 -22.71 5.53 -37.61
C ILE A 289 -23.05 5.07 -36.17
N ASN A 290 -23.53 3.82 -36.00
CA ASN A 290 -23.92 3.21 -34.73
C ASN A 290 -23.14 1.93 -34.41
N SER A 291 -21.85 1.83 -34.73
CA SER A 291 -21.04 0.72 -34.22
C SER A 291 -20.68 0.98 -32.76
N ASN A 292 -21.57 0.59 -31.85
CA ASN A 292 -21.26 0.43 -30.43
C ASN A 292 -19.86 -0.19 -30.30
N LEU A 293 -18.99 0.43 -29.51
CA LEU A 293 -17.67 -0.09 -29.17
C LEU A 293 -17.85 -1.46 -28.48
N ARG A 294 -17.94 -2.53 -29.29
CA ARG A 294 -18.08 -3.90 -28.80
C ARG A 294 -16.76 -4.29 -28.14
N ALA A 295 -16.83 -4.87 -26.94
CA ALA A 295 -15.68 -5.36 -26.18
C ALA A 295 -14.79 -6.32 -27.00
N PHE A 296 -15.38 -7.05 -27.96
CA PHE A 296 -14.69 -8.03 -28.82
C PHE A 296 -14.78 -7.62 -30.29
N ARG A 297 -13.63 -7.28 -30.88
CA ARG A 297 -13.54 -6.90 -32.31
C ARG A 297 -12.68 -7.83 -33.16
N GLU A 298 -11.76 -8.56 -32.54
CA GLU A 298 -10.81 -9.41 -33.26
C GLU A 298 -11.11 -10.89 -33.03
N PRO A 299 -10.83 -11.76 -34.01
CA PRO A 299 -10.65 -13.16 -33.71
C PRO A 299 -9.54 -13.29 -32.66
N THR A 300 -9.79 -14.07 -31.62
CA THR A 300 -8.79 -14.32 -30.56
C THR A 300 -7.51 -14.85 -31.20
N ILE A 301 -6.40 -14.11 -31.05
CA ILE A 301 -5.06 -14.63 -31.36
C ILE A 301 -4.63 -15.52 -30.18
N ASN A 302 -5.39 -16.59 -29.91
CA ASN A 302 -4.93 -17.64 -29.03
C ASN A 302 -3.94 -18.49 -29.82
N SER A 303 -2.67 -18.08 -29.79
CA SER A 303 -1.54 -18.87 -30.31
C SER A 303 -1.12 -19.98 -29.33
N LEU A 304 -1.85 -20.16 -28.22
CA LEU A 304 -1.67 -21.25 -27.27
C LEU A 304 -2.83 -22.22 -27.43
N LYS A 305 -2.61 -23.21 -28.31
CA LYS A 305 -3.26 -24.53 -28.24
C LYS A 305 -2.60 -25.36 -27.15
#